data_AF-A0A392Q7S6-F1
#
_entry.id   AF-A0A392Q7S6-F1
#
_cell.length_a   1.000
_cell.length_b   1.000
_cell.length_c   1.000
_cell.angle_alpha   90.00
_cell.angle_beta   90.00
_cell.angle_gamma   90.00
#
_symmetry.space_group_name_H-M   'P 1'
#
loop_
_entity.id
_entity.type
_entity.pdbx_description
1 polymer ?
#
loop_
_entity_poly.entity_id
_entity_poly.type
_entity_poly.pdbx_seq_one_letter_code
_entity_poly.pdbx_strand_id
1 'polypeptide(L)' 'TSSGKTLIAEAAAVATVARGRRLFYTTPLKALSNQKFREFRETFGDNNVGLLTGDSSVNKDAQVLIMTTEILRNMLYQ' A
#
# COMPACT_ATOMS: atom_id res chain seq x y z
N THR A 1 5.43 -13.17 10.88
CA THR A 1 6.15 -14.45 10.77
C THR A 1 7.30 -14.31 9.78
N SER A 2 8.54 -14.57 10.23
CA SER A 2 9.82 -14.38 9.51
C SER A 2 10.05 -15.34 8.33
N SER A 3 9.00 -15.86 7.70
CA SER A 3 9.11 -16.90 6.66
C SER A 3 9.18 -16.31 5.23
N GLY A 4 9.68 -15.09 5.06
CA GLY A 4 9.84 -14.45 3.73
C GLY A 4 8.54 -14.00 3.02
N LYS A 5 7.37 -14.13 3.67
CA LYS A 5 6.08 -13.72 3.08
C LYS A 5 6.05 -12.24 2.69
N THR A 6 6.64 -11.38 3.54
CA THR A 6 6.78 -9.95 3.27
C THR A 6 7.63 -9.70 2.02
N LEU A 7 8.75 -10.43 1.86
CA LEU A 7 9.63 -10.29 0.71
C LEU A 7 8.93 -10.62 -0.60
N ILE A 8 8.10 -11.68 -0.62
CA ILE A 8 7.31 -12.02 -1.81
C ILE A 8 6.32 -10.90 -2.16
N ALA A 9 5.65 -10.33 -1.15
CA ALA A 9 4.71 -9.22 -1.37
C ALA A 9 5.42 -7.97 -1.89
N GLU A 10 6.61 -7.65 -1.37
CA GLU A 10 7.42 -6.52 -1.83
C GLU A 10 7.97 -6.73 -3.24
N ALA A 11 8.45 -7.93 -3.56
CA ALA A 11 8.86 -8.27 -4.91
C ALA A 11 7.70 -8.18 -5.91
N ALA A 12 6.49 -8.63 -5.52
CA ALA A 12 5.29 -8.49 -6.34
C ALA A 12 4.89 -7.02 -6.53
N ALA A 13 5.08 -6.18 -5.50
CA ALA A 13 4.84 -4.74 -5.59
C ALA A 13 5.79 -4.10 -6.62
N VAL A 14 7.09 -4.36 -6.51
CA VAL A 14 8.10 -3.87 -7.47
C VAL A 14 7.77 -4.31 -8.90
N ALA A 15 7.47 -5.59 -9.11
CA ALA A 15 7.13 -6.12 -10.43
C ALA A 15 5.84 -5.50 -11.00
N THR A 16 4.86 -5.18 -10.15
CA THR A 16 3.59 -4.53 -10.57
C THR A 16 3.83 -3.09 -10.99
N VAL A 17 4.58 -2.34 -10.18
CA VAL A 17 4.93 -0.94 -10.44
C VAL A 17 5.79 -0.82 -11.71
N ALA A 18 6.78 -1.70 -11.88
CA ALA A 18 7.63 -1.74 -13.08
C ALA A 18 6.85 -2.00 -14.38
N ARG A 19 5.66 -2.63 -14.29
CA ARG A 19 4.74 -2.84 -15.42
C ARG A 19 3.78 -1.66 -15.65
N GLY A 20 3.98 -0.54 -14.96
CA GLY A 20 3.10 0.63 -15.04
C GLY A 20 1.69 0.38 -14.48
N ARG A 21 1.51 -0.69 -13.68
CA ARG A 21 0.21 -1.04 -13.10
C ARG A 21 0.07 -0.41 -11.72
N ARG A 22 -1.19 -0.14 -11.36
CA ARG A 22 -1.56 0.33 -10.02
C ARG A 22 -1.57 -0.85 -9.03
N LEU A 23 -1.12 -0.60 -7.81
CA LEU A 23 -1.05 -1.57 -6.73
C LEU A 23 -1.83 -1.07 -5.51
N PHE A 24 -2.69 -1.93 -4.95
CA PHE A 24 -3.27 -1.73 -3.63
C PHE A 24 -2.59 -2.65 -2.62
N TYR A 25 -1.98 -2.06 -1.58
CA TYR A 25 -1.32 -2.83 -0.52
C TYR A 25 -2.14 -2.70 0.76
N THR A 26 -2.69 -3.83 1.24
CA THR A 26 -3.57 -3.82 2.40
C THR A 26 -2.89 -4.31 3.66
N THR A 27 -3.26 -3.72 4.78
CA THR A 27 -2.78 -4.10 6.11
C THR A 27 -3.95 -4.15 7.10
N PRO A 28 -3.91 -4.99 8.14
CA PRO A 28 -5.03 -5.09 9.09
C PRO A 28 -5.06 -3.94 10.10
N LEU A 29 -3.97 -3.17 10.25
CA LEU A 29 -3.82 -2.14 11.29
C LEU A 29 -3.24 -0.86 10.70
N LYS A 30 -3.80 0.28 11.10
CA LYS A 30 -3.32 1.62 10.71
C LYS A 30 -1.83 1.82 10.96
N ALA A 31 -1.31 1.34 12.10
CA ALA A 31 0.10 1.46 12.43
C ALA A 31 1.00 0.77 11.39
N LEU A 32 0.58 -0.40 10.89
CA LEU A 32 1.30 -1.12 9.84
C LEU A 32 1.14 -0.43 8.48
N SER A 33 -0.02 0.17 8.19
CA SER A 33 -0.20 1.00 6.99
C SER A 33 0.78 2.17 6.98
N ASN A 34 0.92 2.86 8.12
CA ASN A 34 1.84 4.00 8.28
C ASN A 34 3.31 3.59 8.19
N GLN A 35 3.66 2.40 8.72
CA GLN A 35 5.01 1.86 8.58
C GLN A 35 5.31 1.57 7.11
N LYS A 36 4.46 0.80 6.43
CA LYS A 36 4.64 0.47 5.01
C LYS A 36 4.62 1.71 4.12
N PHE A 37 3.86 2.75 4.48
CA PHE A 37 3.85 4.01 3.75
C PHE A 37 5.21 4.69 3.72
N ARG A 38 5.94 4.68 4.83
CA ARG A 38 7.31 5.24 4.88
C ARG A 38 8.28 4.37 4.07
N GLU A 39 8.26 3.07 4.31
CA GLU A 39 9.13 2.11 3.60
C GLU A 39 8.91 2.15 2.07
N PHE A 40 7.66 2.26 1.63
CA PHE A 40 7.33 2.28 0.21
C PHE A 40 7.65 3.64 -0.42
N ARG A 41 7.57 4.75 0.33
CA ARG A 41 8.03 6.06 -0.16
C ARG A 41 9.54 6.07 -0.40
N GLU A 42 10.30 5.45 0.48
CA GLU A 42 11.75 5.26 0.28
C GLU A 42 12.05 4.41 -0.98
N THR A 43 11.20 3.42 -1.27
CA THR A 43 11.39 2.48 -2.39
C THR A 43 10.89 3.00 -3.75
N PHE A 44 9.71 3.62 -3.78
CA PHE A 44 8.99 3.99 -5.01
C PHE A 44 8.94 5.51 -5.25
N GLY A 45 9.36 6.31 -4.27
CA GLY A 45 9.31 7.77 -4.30
C GLY A 45 8.00 8.36 -3.77
N ASP A 46 8.11 9.52 -3.13
CA ASP A 46 7.04 10.20 -2.41
C ASP A 46 5.76 10.42 -3.22
N ASN A 47 5.91 10.82 -4.49
CA ASN A 47 4.78 11.13 -5.37
C ASN A 47 4.06 9.89 -5.90
N ASN A 48 4.67 8.70 -5.78
CA ASN A 48 4.14 7.45 -6.31
C ASN A 48 3.40 6.62 -5.26
N VAL A 49 3.42 7.06 -3.99
CA VAL A 49 2.83 6.33 -2.87
C VAL A 49 1.76 7.16 -2.18
N GLY A 50 0.61 6.53 -1.95
CA GLY A 50 -0.53 7.08 -1.23
C GLY A 50 -0.88 6.27 0.01
N LEU A 51 -1.67 6.87 0.88
CA LEU A 51 -2.21 6.24 2.08
C LEU A 51 -3.70 6.54 2.19
N LEU A 52 -4.49 5.51 2.47
CA LEU A 52 -5.93 5.64 2.76
C LEU A 52 -6.30 4.82 4.00
N THR A 53 -6.59 5.51 5.09
CA THR A 53 -7.11 4.95 6.35
C THR A 53 -8.45 5.63 6.67
N GLY A 54 -9.15 5.18 7.71
CA GLY A 54 -10.43 5.79 8.12
C GLY A 54 -10.33 7.28 8.49
N ASP A 55 -9.13 7.74 8.85
CA ASP A 55 -8.87 9.06 9.39
C ASP A 55 -7.79 9.85 8.64
N SER A 56 -7.20 9.28 7.59
CA SER A 56 -6.16 9.96 6.82
C SER A 56 -6.22 9.56 5.36
N SER A 57 -6.03 10.54 4.50
CA SER A 57 -5.90 10.31 3.08
C SER A 57 -4.80 11.18 2.48
N VAL A 58 -3.85 10.52 1.83
CA VAL A 58 -2.70 11.15 1.20
C VAL A 58 -2.56 10.56 -0.20
N ASN A 59 -2.49 11.42 -1.22
CA ASN A 59 -2.21 11.04 -2.60
C ASN A 59 -3.03 9.80 -3.07
N LYS A 60 -4.37 9.91 -3.05
CA LYS A 60 -5.26 8.76 -3.36
C LYS A 60 -4.99 8.17 -4.73
N ASP A 61 -4.58 8.99 -5.69
CA ASP A 61 -4.35 8.60 -7.09
C ASP A 61 -2.95 8.05 -7.35
N ALA A 62 -2.13 7.91 -6.30
CA ALA A 62 -0.84 7.27 -6.35
C ALA A 62 -0.88 5.90 -7.04
N GLN A 63 0.20 5.58 -7.74
CA GLN A 63 0.39 4.26 -8.37
C GLN A 63 0.40 3.14 -7.32
N VAL A 64 0.96 3.38 -6.14
CA VAL A 64 0.91 2.47 -5.00
C VAL A 64 0.06 3.07 -3.90
N LEU A 65 -1.11 2.49 -3.63
CA LEU A 65 -2.00 2.96 -2.57
C LEU A 65 -2.02 1.96 -1.42
N ILE A 66 -1.57 2.40 -0.25
CA ILE A 66 -1.60 1.59 0.97
C ILE A 66 -2.88 1.90 1.73
N MET A 67 -3.57 0.87 2.22
CA MET A 67 -4.81 1.06 2.98
C MET A 67 -5.03 -0.01 4.05
N THR A 68 -6.00 0.20 4.93
CA THR A 68 -6.47 -0.87 5.81
C THR A 68 -7.42 -1.81 5.06
N THR A 69 -7.53 -3.06 5.51
CA THR A 69 -8.49 -4.02 4.94
C THR A 69 -9.95 -3.55 5.08
N GLU A 70 -10.28 -2.82 6.14
CA GLU A 70 -11.59 -2.18 6.32
C GLU A 70 -11.91 -1.16 5.23
N ILE A 71 -10.94 -0.31 4.87
CA ILE A 71 -11.14 0.67 3.79
C ILE A 71 -11.34 -0.02 2.46
N LEU A 72 -10.52 -1.03 2.13
CA LEU A 72 -10.72 -1.81 0.91
C LEU A 72 -12.12 -2.43 0.88
N ARG A 73 -12.53 -3.05 2.00
CA ARG A 73 -13.85 -3.66 2.13
C ARG A 73 -14.96 -2.65 1.86
N ASN A 74 -14.88 -1.45 2.43
CA ASN A 74 -15.88 -0.41 2.23
C ASN A 74 -15.94 0.06 0.77
N MET A 75 -14.80 0.10 0.06
CA MET A 75 -14.76 0.43 -1.37
C MET A 75 -15.37 -0.66 -2.26
N LEU A 76 -15.41 -1.92 -1.82
CA LEU A 76 -15.97 -3.04 -2.58
C LEU A 76 -17.48 -3.22 -2.39
N TYR A 77 -18.04 -2.72 -1.28
CA TYR A 77 -19.46 -2.81 -0.97
C TYR A 77 -20.26 -1.54 -1.32
N GLN A 78 -19.59 -0.52 -1.83
CA GLN A 78 -20.22 0.64 -2.47
C GLN A 78 -20.28 0.43 -3.98
#